data_AF-S7WQG4-F1
#
_entry.id   AF-S7WQG4-F1
#
_cell.length_a   1.000
_cell.length_b   1.000
_cell.length_c   1.000
_cell.angle_alpha   90.00
_cell.angle_beta   90.00
_cell.angle_gamma   90.00
#
_symmetry.space_group_name_H-M   'P 1'
#
loop_
_entity.id
_entity.type
_entity.pdbx_description
1 polymer ?
#
loop_
_entity_poly.entity_id
_entity_poly.type
_entity_poly.pdbx_seq_one_letter_code
_entity_poly.pdbx_strand_id
1 'polypeptide(L)'
;MIATAVLIIVKITPLNQLFPYIQQHGLNIGIIVLTIGVLSPIASGKLSGESILKSFLSYKSLLAIAVGIFVAWLGGRGVKLMSHQPDVVAGLLIGTVAGVALLRGVPVGPLIAAGILSILIGKS
;
A
#
# COMPACT_ATOMS: atom_id res chain seq x y z
N MET A 1 6.56 8.57 -10.91
CA MET A 1 6.85 9.12 -12.25
C MET A 1 6.60 8.11 -13.36
N ILE A 2 7.20 6.91 -13.32
CA ILE A 2 6.99 5.86 -14.34
C ILE A 2 5.51 5.40 -14.40
N ALA A 3 4.89 5.10 -13.25
CA ALA A 3 3.48 4.67 -13.20
C ALA A 3 2.51 5.72 -13.77
N THR A 4 2.76 7.00 -13.49
CA THR A 4 1.96 8.12 -13.99
C THR A 4 2.06 8.26 -15.50
N ALA A 5 3.27 8.14 -16.05
CA ALA A 5 3.50 8.17 -17.50
C ALA A 5 2.79 7.01 -18.22
N VAL A 6 2.87 5.80 -17.67
CA VAL A 6 2.19 4.62 -18.21
C VAL A 6 0.67 4.81 -18.21
N LEU A 7 0.08 5.30 -17.11
CA LEU A 7 -1.37 5.57 -17.04
C LEU A 7 -1.84 6.59 -18.09
N ILE A 8 -1.06 7.65 -18.32
CA ILE A 8 -1.36 8.67 -19.34
C ILE A 8 -1.34 8.05 -20.74
N ILE A 9 -0.32 7.24 -21.06
CA ILE A 9 -0.22 6.57 -22.37
C ILE A 9 -1.41 5.62 -22.60
N VAL A 10 -1.77 4.81 -21.61
CA VAL A 10 -2.92 3.89 -21.69
C VAL A 10 -4.23 4.65 -21.91
N LYS A 11 -4.37 5.86 -21.35
CA LYS A 11 -5.58 6.68 -21.47
C LYS A 11 -5.76 7.29 -22.87
N ILE A 12 -4.66 7.64 -23.53
CA ILE A 12 -4.66 8.27 -24.87
C ILE A 12 -4.79 7.22 -25.99
N THR A 13 -4.51 5.95 -25.68
CA THR A 13 -4.58 4.81 -26.61
C THR A 13 -5.96 4.11 -26.46
N PRO A 14 -6.50 3.39 -27.47
CA PRO A 14 -7.72 2.56 -27.33
C PRO A 14 -7.69 1.52 -26.19
N LEU A 15 -6.53 1.31 -25.57
CA LEU A 15 -6.32 0.55 -24.33
C LEU A 15 -7.07 1.13 -23.11
N ASN A 16 -7.79 2.25 -23.24
CA ASN A 16 -8.67 2.77 -22.18
C ASN A 16 -9.71 1.72 -21.71
N GLN A 17 -10.06 0.74 -22.54
CA GLN A 17 -10.92 -0.39 -22.16
C GLN A 17 -10.29 -1.31 -21.09
N LEU A 18 -8.97 -1.28 -20.91
CA LEU A 18 -8.24 -2.03 -19.88
C LEU A 18 -8.13 -1.28 -18.55
N PHE A 19 -8.46 0.01 -18.48
CA PHE A 19 -8.46 0.76 -17.21
C PHE A 19 -9.25 0.07 -16.09
N PRO A 20 -10.48 -0.45 -16.33
CA PRO A 20 -11.23 -1.17 -15.31
C PRO A 20 -10.48 -2.41 -14.80
N TYR A 21 -9.81 -3.15 -15.68
CA TYR A 21 -9.00 -4.31 -15.31
C TYR A 21 -7.77 -3.92 -14.50
N ILE A 22 -7.06 -2.87 -14.91
CA ILE A 22 -5.90 -2.33 -14.18
C ILE A 22 -6.33 -1.85 -12.79
N GLN A 23 -7.48 -1.22 -12.67
CA GLN A 23 -7.98 -0.68 -11.41
C GLN A 23 -8.48 -1.79 -10.47
N GLN A 24 -9.13 -2.83 -11.00
CA GLN A 24 -9.61 -3.97 -10.21
C GLN A 24 -8.50 -4.95 -9.81
N HIS A 25 -7.56 -5.26 -10.71
CA HIS A 25 -6.57 -6.31 -10.52
C HIS A 25 -5.15 -5.78 -10.27
N GLY A 26 -4.84 -4.55 -10.69
CA GLY A 26 -3.50 -3.99 -10.60
C GLY A 26 -2.99 -3.87 -9.17
N LEU A 27 -3.87 -3.51 -8.21
CA LEU A 27 -3.50 -3.51 -6.80
C LEU A 27 -3.22 -4.93 -6.28
N ASN A 28 -4.06 -5.89 -6.65
CA ASN A 28 -3.92 -7.28 -6.20
C ASN A 28 -2.62 -7.91 -6.75
N ILE A 29 -2.34 -7.71 -8.03
CA ILE A 29 -1.08 -8.12 -8.68
C ILE A 29 0.11 -7.42 -8.03
N GLY A 30 0.00 -6.12 -7.75
CA GLY A 30 1.05 -5.35 -7.07
C GLY A 30 1.38 -5.88 -5.67
N ILE A 31 0.35 -6.23 -4.88
CA ILE A 31 0.51 -6.83 -3.55
C ILE A 31 1.18 -8.20 -3.66
N ILE A 32 0.80 -9.02 -4.63
CA ILE A 32 1.42 -10.34 -4.86
C ILE A 32 2.91 -10.16 -5.16
N VAL A 33 3.27 -9.27 -6.09
CA VAL A 33 4.68 -9.01 -6.46
C VAL A 33 5.47 -8.47 -5.26
N LEU A 34 4.90 -7.56 -4.49
CA LEU A 34 5.52 -7.03 -3.27
C LEU A 34 5.75 -8.13 -2.23
N THR A 35 4.78 -9.03 -2.05
CA THR A 35 4.88 -10.17 -1.12
C THR A 35 6.00 -11.12 -1.55
N ILE A 36 6.10 -11.44 -2.85
CA ILE A 36 7.20 -12.25 -3.38
C ILE A 36 8.56 -11.59 -3.10
N GLY A 37 8.68 -10.29 -3.33
CA GLY A 37 9.90 -9.54 -3.05
C GLY A 37 10.33 -9.58 -1.57
N VAL A 38 9.36 -9.47 -0.65
CA VAL A 38 9.61 -9.54 0.80
C VAL A 38 9.96 -10.96 1.27
N LEU A 39 9.39 -12.00 0.63
CA LEU A 39 9.69 -13.41 0.95
C LEU A 39 10.99 -13.92 0.30
N SER A 40 11.48 -13.26 -0.75
CA SER A 40 12.69 -13.67 -1.49
C SER A 40 13.94 -13.84 -0.60
N PRO A 41 14.27 -12.95 0.36
CA PRO A 41 15.42 -13.13 1.26
C PRO A 41 15.31 -14.40 2.11
N ILE A 42 14.10 -14.75 2.55
CA ILE A 42 13.81 -15.94 3.33
C ILE A 42 13.99 -17.19 2.45
N ALA A 43 13.43 -17.17 1.23
CA ALA A 43 13.57 -18.27 0.27
C ALA A 43 15.02 -18.47 -0.20
N SER A 44 15.82 -17.41 -0.25
CA SER A 44 17.25 -17.46 -0.60
C SER A 44 18.17 -17.95 0.53
N GLY A 45 17.63 -18.27 1.70
CA GLY A 45 18.41 -18.75 2.85
C GLY A 45 19.26 -17.68 3.54
N LYS A 46 19.16 -16.41 3.13
CA LYS A 46 19.88 -15.26 3.75
C LYS A 46 19.40 -14.97 5.18
N LEU A 47 18.19 -15.38 5.53
CA LEU A 47 17.69 -15.39 6.90
C LEU A 47 17.67 -16.81 7.44
N SER A 48 18.61 -17.15 8.34
CA SER A 48 18.60 -18.43 9.07
C SER A 48 17.39 -18.52 10.00
N GLY A 49 16.72 -19.68 10.05
CA GLY A 49 15.53 -19.91 10.89
C GLY A 49 15.75 -19.63 12.39
N GLU A 50 16.97 -19.83 12.89
CA GLU A 50 17.36 -19.48 14.26
C GLU A 50 17.36 -17.96 14.53
N SER A 51 17.75 -17.15 13.55
CA SER A 51 17.72 -15.68 13.64
C SER A 51 16.28 -15.14 13.63
N ILE A 52 15.39 -15.83 12.91
CA ILE A 52 13.96 -15.54 12.92
C ILE A 52 13.40 -15.86 14.31
N LEU A 53 13.59 -17.08 14.82
CA LEU A 53 13.11 -17.47 16.16
C LEU A 53 13.64 -16.58 17.29
N LYS A 54 14.94 -16.23 17.28
CA LYS A 54 15.51 -15.28 18.26
C LYS A 54 14.94 -13.87 18.11
N SER A 55 14.66 -13.43 16.88
CA SER A 55 14.02 -12.12 16.65
C SER A 55 12.61 -12.11 17.20
N PHE A 56 11.81 -13.17 16.97
CA PHE A 56 10.43 -13.28 17.48
C PHE A 56 10.34 -13.21 19.02
N LEU A 57 11.37 -13.64 19.75
CA LEU A 57 11.44 -13.54 21.21
C LEU A 57 11.85 -12.15 21.73
N SER A 58 12.25 -11.23 20.85
CA SER A 58 12.57 -9.86 21.24
C SER A 58 11.30 -9.02 21.39
N TYR A 59 11.23 -8.21 22.46
CA TYR A 59 10.16 -7.24 22.67
C TYR A 59 9.95 -6.30 21.48
N LYS A 60 11.02 -5.95 20.76
CA LYS A 60 10.96 -5.12 19.55
C LYS A 60 10.23 -5.82 18.39
N SER A 61 10.40 -7.14 18.26
CA SER A 61 9.74 -7.92 17.21
C SER A 61 8.27 -8.12 17.50
N LEU A 62 7.89 -8.35 18.77
CA LEU A 62 6.49 -8.45 19.15
C LEU A 62 5.73 -7.15 18.84
N LEU A 63 6.34 -5.99 19.14
CA LEU A 63 5.83 -4.68 18.74
C LEU A 63 5.75 -4.55 17.21
N ALA A 64 6.78 -4.96 16.47
CA ALA A 64 6.78 -4.91 15.02
C ALA A 64 5.67 -5.78 14.40
N ILE A 65 5.42 -6.96 14.95
CA ILE A 65 4.33 -7.85 14.53
C ILE A 65 2.98 -7.22 14.83
N ALA A 66 2.79 -6.67 16.04
CA ALA A 66 1.53 -6.00 16.41
C ALA A 66 1.22 -4.81 15.49
N VAL A 67 2.23 -3.96 15.21
CA VAL A 67 2.10 -2.85 14.27
C VAL A 67 1.86 -3.35 12.85
N GLY A 68 2.54 -4.42 12.42
CA GLY A 68 2.34 -5.01 11.10
C GLY A 68 0.92 -5.52 10.89
N ILE A 69 0.35 -6.23 11.88
CA ILE A 69 -1.05 -6.68 11.86
C ILE A 69 -1.99 -5.48 11.80
N PHE A 70 -1.74 -4.45 12.61
CA PHE A 70 -2.55 -3.24 12.64
C PHE A 70 -2.55 -2.52 11.28
N VAL A 71 -1.37 -2.30 10.68
CA VAL A 71 -1.25 -1.63 9.37
C VAL A 71 -1.86 -2.48 8.24
N ALA A 72 -1.73 -3.80 8.27
CA ALA A 72 -2.38 -4.68 7.29
C ALA A 72 -3.92 -4.56 7.36
N TRP A 73 -4.48 -4.50 8.57
CA TRP A 73 -5.91 -4.27 8.78
C TRP A 73 -6.37 -2.89 8.28
N LEU A 74 -5.56 -1.84 8.51
CA LEU A 74 -5.80 -0.51 7.93
C LEU A 74 -5.77 -0.54 6.40
N GLY A 75 -4.82 -1.24 5.80
CA GLY A 75 -4.73 -1.40 4.35
C GLY A 75 -6.02 -2.00 3.78
N GLY A 76 -6.53 -3.08 4.37
CA GLY A 76 -7.80 -3.69 3.95
C GLY A 76 -8.99 -2.72 4.00
N ARG A 77 -9.09 -1.90 5.05
CA ARG A 77 -10.12 -0.85 5.12
C ARG A 77 -9.90 0.30 4.15
N GLY A 78 -8.64 0.68 3.94
CA GLY A 78 -8.25 1.72 2.98
C GLY A 78 -8.63 1.36 1.55
N VAL A 79 -8.37 0.11 1.12
CA VAL A 79 -8.83 -0.38 -0.19
C VAL A 79 -10.34 -0.24 -0.33
N LYS A 80 -11.10 -0.63 0.72
CA LYS A 80 -12.56 -0.55 0.68
C LYS A 80 -13.04 0.91 0.57
N LEU A 81 -12.44 1.84 1.30
CA LEU A 81 -12.76 3.27 1.24
C LEU A 81 -12.49 3.83 -0.17
N MET A 82 -11.35 3.46 -0.76
CA MET A 82 -10.97 3.91 -2.10
C MET A 82 -11.93 3.46 -3.20
N SER A 83 -12.47 2.24 -3.08
CA SER A 83 -13.43 1.72 -4.04
C SER A 83 -14.82 2.35 -3.89
N HIS A 84 -15.19 2.84 -2.71
CA HIS A 84 -16.53 3.41 -2.45
C HIS A 84 -16.58 4.94 -2.57
N GLN A 85 -15.48 5.65 -2.28
CA GLN A 85 -15.43 7.11 -2.22
C GLN A 85 -14.18 7.66 -2.92
N PRO A 86 -14.14 7.67 -4.26
CA PRO A 86 -12.99 8.13 -5.03
C PRO A 86 -12.66 9.62 -4.79
N ASP A 87 -13.64 10.46 -4.45
CA ASP A 87 -13.42 11.88 -4.13
C ASP A 87 -12.51 12.07 -2.91
N VAL A 88 -12.67 11.21 -1.90
CA VAL A 88 -11.84 11.22 -0.69
C VAL A 88 -10.40 10.82 -1.03
N VAL A 89 -10.22 9.91 -1.98
CA VAL A 89 -8.90 9.49 -2.48
C VAL A 89 -8.16 10.63 -3.16
N ALA A 90 -8.87 11.45 -3.96
CA ALA A 90 -8.29 12.63 -4.58
C ALA A 90 -7.79 13.63 -3.53
N GLY A 91 -8.59 13.88 -2.48
CA GLY A 91 -8.17 14.72 -1.35
C GLY A 91 -6.94 14.16 -0.61
N LEU A 92 -6.89 12.85 -0.37
CA LEU A 92 -5.74 12.16 0.22
C LEU A 92 -4.47 12.27 -0.64
N LEU A 93 -4.59 12.18 -1.96
CA LEU A 93 -3.47 12.37 -2.89
C LEU A 93 -2.92 13.80 -2.83
N ILE A 94 -3.80 14.81 -2.81
CA ILE A 94 -3.39 16.21 -2.70
C ILE A 94 -2.67 16.44 -1.36
N GLY A 95 -3.26 15.97 -0.26
CA GLY A 95 -2.68 16.11 1.08
C GLY A 95 -1.33 15.41 1.22
N THR A 96 -1.17 14.20 0.65
CA THR A 96 0.11 13.48 0.70
C THR A 96 1.20 14.15 -0.16
N VAL A 97 0.85 14.67 -1.33
CA VAL A 97 1.79 15.45 -2.17
C VAL A 97 2.20 16.74 -1.47
N ALA A 98 1.26 17.48 -0.88
CA ALA A 98 1.54 18.69 -0.11
C ALA A 98 2.43 18.39 1.10
N GLY A 99 2.16 17.32 1.86
CA GLY A 99 2.97 16.90 2.98
C GLY A 99 4.40 16.52 2.58
N VAL A 100 4.58 15.82 1.46
CA VAL A 100 5.90 15.51 0.89
C VAL A 100 6.64 16.79 0.52
N ALA A 101 5.98 17.72 -0.17
CA ALA A 101 6.56 18.96 -0.64
C ALA A 101 6.98 19.90 0.52
N LEU A 102 6.17 19.97 1.58
CA LEU A 102 6.38 20.88 2.71
C LEU A 102 7.29 20.29 3.80
N LEU A 103 7.17 18.99 4.08
CA LEU A 103 7.86 18.33 5.20
C LEU A 103 9.07 17.48 4.73
N ARG A 104 9.41 17.53 3.43
CA ARG A 104 10.47 16.70 2.80
C ARG A 104 10.24 15.19 3.01
N GLY A 105 8.96 14.78 3.08
CA GLY A 105 8.56 13.39 3.29
C GLY A 105 8.73 12.50 2.05
N VAL A 106 8.36 11.23 2.15
CA VAL A 106 8.37 10.26 1.03
C VAL A 106 6.92 9.87 0.69
N PRO A 107 6.53 9.85 -0.59
CA PRO A 107 5.18 9.42 -0.99
C PRO A 107 4.99 7.92 -0.72
N VAL A 108 4.24 7.60 0.33
CA VAL A 108 3.90 6.22 0.78
C VAL A 108 2.63 5.65 0.14
N GLY A 109 2.02 6.39 -0.77
CA GLY A 109 0.78 6.01 -1.45
C GLY A 109 -0.47 6.27 -0.60
N PRO A 110 -1.64 6.43 -1.25
CA PRO A 110 -2.87 6.81 -0.56
C PRO A 110 -3.47 5.69 0.30
N LEU A 111 -2.98 4.45 0.21
CA LEU A 111 -3.58 3.29 0.86
C LEU A 111 -3.53 3.35 2.39
N ILE A 112 -2.36 3.65 2.96
CA ILE A 112 -2.17 3.75 4.41
C ILE A 112 -2.99 4.93 4.96
N ALA A 113 -2.92 6.07 4.25
CA ALA A 113 -3.64 7.26 4.63
C ALA A 113 -5.17 7.06 4.55
N ALA A 114 -5.66 6.34 3.53
CA ALA A 114 -7.07 5.91 3.43
C ALA A 114 -7.44 4.95 4.57
N GLY A 115 -6.55 4.05 4.97
CA GLY A 115 -6.75 3.16 6.11
C GLY A 115 -6.94 3.92 7.42
N ILE A 116 -6.07 4.90 7.69
CA ILE A 116 -6.19 5.78 8.86
C ILE A 116 -7.49 6.60 8.79
N LEU A 117 -7.76 7.22 7.64
CA LEU A 117 -8.97 8.01 7.43
C LEU A 117 -10.24 7.19 7.59
N SER A 118 -10.23 5.90 7.21
CA SER A 118 -11.36 5.01 7.37
C SER A 118 -11.74 4.77 8.84
N ILE A 119 -10.79 4.90 9.78
CA ILE A 119 -11.10 4.85 11.21
C ILE A 119 -11.74 6.17 11.65
N LEU A 120 -11.21 7.29 11.18
CA LEU A 120 -11.67 8.64 11.55
C LEU A 120 -13.06 8.95 11.03
N ILE A 121 -13.36 8.57 9.79
CA ILE A 121 -14.66 8.80 9.14
C ILE A 121 -15.70 7.77 9.59
N GLY A 122 -15.27 6.65 10.20
CA GLY A 122 -16.11 5.72 10.96
C GLY A 122 -17.46 5.37 10.32
N LYS A 123 -17.50 4.30 9.49
CA LYS A 123 -18.71 3.63 8.95
C LYS A 123 -20.00 4.47 9.03
N SER A 124 -20.28 5.22 7.96
CA SER A 124 -21.67 5.39 7.50
C SER A 124 -21.83 4.60 6.22
#